data_AF-A0A3A8QQG7-F1
#
_entry.id   AF-A0A3A8QQG7-F1
#
_cell.length_a   1.000
_cell.length_b   1.000
_cell.length_c   1.000
_cell.angle_alpha   90.00
_cell.angle_beta   90.00
_cell.angle_gamma   90.00
#
_symmetry.space_group_name_H-M   'P 1'
#
loop_
_entity.id
_entity.type
_entity.pdbx_description
1 polymer ?
#
loop_
_entity_poly.entity_id
_entity_poly.type
_entity_poly.pdbx_seq_one_letter_code
_entity_poly.pdbx_strand_id
1 'polypeptide(L)'
;MWKAAFALEGSTPAPRAAAESVLLQGGATAYGVLSKLARVGGRAQVMAAAGPLPTCVEMMHYRSMAMMRGSNGPRLPGMAAELAGRLLMKDDALRRRVQTSEDPFDRGLALAAVTRSPELQVQALAAMRKEPEPWLRMWAGSLANCFTRTAEKRGDGSVEALRVEAKYLAEQAEDVRAPLRCVEPAELEPTLVDELATEQSTAGGWSSSGEVMQVNVQRANGDEVSLSPACALAAYDALVTRGKHVDSLVQPVATHLQSDWRLRQAAGQRAARDLEHLPEFKRNRAAAELVNAGHDVPLKVTWKEERGYWSREEVEAAMRQGNPDAKAALDRLLFCRNSSGQNEMSLLGYLGTKKAAETAYAIAQRCPDAQAAATAALVRLKDPRAAKFLPQALEQWGSDQEALRRALLDAYTPKLGQQLLALEAKGLQQAREMVKLLKSAGVMKQ
;
A
#
# COMPACT_ATOMS: atom_id res chain seq x y z
N MET A 1 30.99 -22.43 12.54
CA MET A 1 30.13 -21.24 12.40
C MET A 1 28.86 -21.52 11.61
N TRP A 2 28.90 -21.91 10.33
CA TRP A 2 27.67 -22.26 9.57
C TRP A 2 26.74 -23.26 10.26
N LYS A 3 27.27 -24.37 10.81
CA LYS A 3 26.47 -25.33 11.58
C LYS A 3 25.74 -24.69 12.78
N ALA A 4 26.41 -23.79 13.51
CA ALA A 4 25.80 -23.07 14.62
C ALA A 4 24.76 -22.06 14.13
N ALA A 5 25.01 -21.38 13.00
CA ALA A 5 24.08 -20.43 12.43
C ALA A 5 22.79 -21.11 11.95
N PHE A 6 22.87 -22.25 11.26
CA PHE A 6 21.66 -23.01 10.87
C PHE A 6 20.92 -23.61 12.06
N ALA A 7 21.62 -23.96 13.15
CA ALA A 7 20.99 -24.46 14.38
C ALA A 7 20.15 -23.41 15.13
N LEU A 8 20.22 -22.12 14.74
CA LEU A 8 19.34 -21.07 15.25
C LEU A 8 17.87 -21.29 14.86
N GLU A 9 17.63 -21.95 13.74
CA GLU A 9 16.31 -22.29 13.22
C GLU A 9 16.02 -23.77 13.47
N GLY A 10 14.83 -24.11 13.97
CA GLY A 10 14.40 -25.50 14.16
C GLY A 10 14.93 -26.25 15.39
N SER A 11 15.81 -25.66 16.21
CA SER A 11 16.31 -26.30 17.45
C SER A 11 15.40 -26.04 18.67
N THR A 12 15.35 -27.01 19.59
CA THR A 12 14.79 -26.80 20.94
C THR A 12 15.62 -25.76 21.72
N PRO A 13 15.10 -25.16 22.81
CA PRO A 13 15.72 -23.99 23.46
C PRO A 13 17.18 -24.16 23.88
N ALA A 14 17.57 -25.34 24.38
CA ALA A 14 18.93 -25.61 24.83
C ALA A 14 19.99 -25.66 23.69
N PRO A 15 19.80 -26.42 22.59
CA PRO A 15 20.72 -26.39 21.46
C PRO A 15 20.80 -25.03 20.76
N ARG A 16 19.69 -24.27 20.75
CA ARG A 16 19.69 -22.89 20.24
C ARG A 16 20.57 -21.98 21.09
N ALA A 17 20.45 -22.03 22.42
CA ALA A 17 21.29 -21.23 23.32
C ALA A 17 22.79 -21.56 23.18
N ALA A 18 23.12 -22.85 23.01
CA ALA A 18 24.49 -23.28 22.73
C ALA A 18 25.02 -22.72 21.40
N ALA A 19 24.20 -22.76 20.34
CA ALA A 19 24.53 -22.20 19.04
C ALA A 19 24.74 -20.67 19.10
N GLU A 20 23.86 -19.93 19.78
CA GLU A 20 24.00 -18.49 20.00
C GLU A 20 25.30 -18.16 20.75
N SER A 21 25.65 -18.94 21.78
CA SER A 21 26.90 -18.76 22.53
C SER A 21 28.13 -18.95 21.64
N VAL A 22 28.19 -20.02 20.85
CA VAL A 22 29.28 -20.30 19.91
C VAL A 22 29.44 -19.18 18.89
N LEU A 23 28.33 -18.65 18.37
CA LEU A 23 28.36 -17.54 17.42
C LEU A 23 28.85 -16.25 18.06
N LEU A 24 28.43 -15.94 19.30
CA LEU A 24 28.87 -14.75 20.02
C LEU A 24 30.34 -14.77 20.45
N GLN A 25 30.97 -15.95 20.52
CA GLN A 25 32.41 -16.11 20.81
C GLN A 25 33.27 -16.16 19.54
N GLY A 26 32.67 -16.32 18.36
CA GLY A 26 33.40 -16.55 17.10
C GLY A 26 33.94 -15.29 16.40
N GLY A 27 33.77 -14.10 16.98
CA GLY A 27 34.34 -12.83 16.50
C GLY A 27 34.07 -12.54 15.02
N ALA A 28 35.08 -12.07 14.30
CA ALA A 28 35.00 -11.71 12.88
C ALA A 28 34.52 -12.87 11.97
N THR A 29 34.88 -14.11 12.30
CA THR A 29 34.49 -15.31 11.54
C THR A 29 33.01 -15.61 11.69
N ALA A 30 32.47 -15.48 12.91
CA ALA A 30 31.02 -15.59 13.13
C ALA A 30 30.26 -14.44 12.46
N TYR A 31 30.78 -13.22 12.56
CA TYR A 31 30.19 -12.06 11.88
C TYR A 31 30.08 -12.28 10.37
N GLY A 32 31.13 -12.78 9.70
CA GLY A 32 31.11 -13.04 8.26
C GLY A 32 30.10 -14.12 7.83
N VAL A 33 29.73 -15.05 8.72
CA VAL A 33 28.67 -16.03 8.46
C VAL A 33 27.29 -15.41 8.71
N LEU A 34 27.13 -14.68 9.80
CA LEU A 34 25.86 -14.06 10.18
C LEU A 34 25.45 -12.94 9.21
N SER A 35 26.39 -12.11 8.74
CA SER A 35 26.11 -11.06 7.76
C SER A 35 25.64 -11.65 6.42
N LYS A 36 26.23 -12.76 5.98
CA LYS A 36 25.78 -13.50 4.77
C LYS A 36 24.36 -14.05 4.92
N LEU A 37 24.04 -14.64 6.07
CA LEU A 37 22.69 -15.12 6.35
C LEU A 37 21.66 -13.99 6.48
N ALA A 38 22.05 -12.88 7.10
CA ALA A 38 21.21 -11.70 7.23
C ALA A 38 20.82 -11.16 5.85
N ARG A 39 21.77 -11.08 4.89
CA ARG A 39 21.52 -10.59 3.53
C ARG A 39 20.42 -11.34 2.78
N VAL A 40 20.23 -12.63 3.06
CA VAL A 40 19.16 -13.44 2.43
C VAL A 40 17.76 -12.91 2.76
N GLY A 41 17.57 -12.28 3.93
CA GLY A 41 16.29 -11.65 4.30
C GLY A 41 16.05 -10.28 3.65
N GLY A 42 17.02 -9.77 2.89
CA GLY A 42 16.98 -8.41 2.37
C GLY A 42 17.18 -7.35 3.45
N ARG A 43 17.52 -6.13 3.01
CA ARG A 43 17.90 -5.05 3.92
C ARG A 43 16.79 -4.65 4.88
N ALA A 44 15.54 -4.60 4.43
CA ALA A 44 14.41 -4.19 5.26
C ALA A 44 14.22 -5.12 6.47
N GLN A 45 14.32 -6.44 6.28
CA GLN A 45 14.21 -7.41 7.36
C GLN A 45 15.40 -7.32 8.32
N VAL A 46 16.61 -7.15 7.78
CA VAL A 46 17.84 -6.99 8.58
C VAL A 46 17.80 -5.74 9.41
N MET A 47 17.39 -4.61 8.83
CA MET A 47 17.32 -3.34 9.54
C MET A 47 16.13 -3.28 10.50
N ALA A 48 15.06 -4.03 10.27
CA ALA A 48 13.98 -4.21 11.24
C ALA A 48 14.34 -5.15 12.41
N ALA A 49 15.32 -6.04 12.22
CA ALA A 49 15.80 -6.98 13.22
C ALA A 49 17.00 -6.44 14.01
N ALA A 50 17.92 -5.74 13.34
CA ALA A 50 19.09 -5.10 13.94
C ALA A 50 18.80 -3.64 14.39
N GLY A 51 17.81 -2.98 13.79
CA GLY A 51 17.28 -1.65 14.14
C GLY A 51 15.95 -1.72 14.94
N PRO A 52 15.36 -0.57 15.32
CA PRO A 52 15.11 -0.22 16.71
C PRO A 52 13.95 -0.93 17.44
N LEU A 53 14.08 -0.93 18.77
CA LEU A 53 13.05 -1.19 19.78
C LEU A 53 11.79 -0.29 19.62
N PRO A 54 10.68 -0.61 20.32
CA PRO A 54 9.40 0.12 20.26
C PRO A 54 9.43 1.64 20.54
N THR A 55 10.56 2.20 20.97
CA THR A 55 10.71 3.61 21.36
C THR A 55 10.96 4.56 20.17
N CYS A 56 11.42 4.06 19.02
CA CYS A 56 11.55 4.83 17.77
C CYS A 56 10.27 4.70 16.91
N VAL A 57 9.18 5.34 17.35
CA VAL A 57 7.83 5.10 16.78
C VAL A 57 7.69 5.53 15.32
N GLU A 58 8.42 6.53 14.84
CA GLU A 58 8.36 6.96 13.42
C GLU A 58 8.88 5.90 12.44
N MET A 59 9.74 4.98 12.90
CA MET A 59 10.18 3.83 12.08
C MET A 59 9.36 2.55 12.33
N MET A 60 8.32 2.60 13.19
CA MET A 60 7.36 1.50 13.30
C MET A 60 6.63 1.26 11.98
N HIS A 61 6.55 2.20 11.04
CA HIS A 61 5.99 1.93 9.71
C HIS A 61 6.76 0.86 8.94
N TYR A 62 8.09 0.79 9.08
CA TYR A 62 8.89 -0.27 8.45
C TYR A 62 8.71 -1.62 9.13
N ARG A 63 8.61 -1.63 10.46
CA ARG A 63 8.40 -2.86 11.25
C ARG A 63 6.96 -3.39 11.11
N SER A 64 5.98 -2.49 11.09
CA SER A 64 4.56 -2.82 10.91
C SER A 64 4.24 -3.18 9.46
N MET A 65 4.88 -2.59 8.44
CA MET A 65 4.76 -3.08 7.07
C MET A 65 5.43 -4.45 6.89
N ALA A 66 6.60 -4.69 7.50
CA ALA A 66 7.23 -6.02 7.49
C ALA A 66 6.39 -7.06 8.25
N MET A 67 5.77 -6.69 9.38
CA MET A 67 4.88 -7.58 10.15
C MET A 67 3.50 -7.77 9.48
N MET A 68 2.97 -6.76 8.78
CA MET A 68 1.70 -6.87 8.06
C MET A 68 1.83 -7.55 6.69
N ARG A 69 3.02 -7.53 6.06
CA ARG A 69 3.27 -8.22 4.77
C ARG A 69 3.77 -9.66 4.90
N GLY A 70 3.99 -10.17 6.12
CA GLY A 70 4.22 -11.58 6.29
C GLY A 70 4.79 -11.96 7.64
N SER A 71 3.95 -12.56 8.49
CA SER A 71 4.40 -13.47 9.55
C SER A 71 5.13 -14.72 9.02
N ASN A 72 5.47 -14.77 7.72
CA ASN A 72 5.96 -15.94 6.99
C ASN A 72 7.35 -15.73 6.33
N GLY A 73 8.04 -14.62 6.59
CA GLY A 73 9.46 -14.51 6.20
C GLY A 73 10.32 -15.53 6.97
N PRO A 74 11.40 -16.08 6.39
CA PRO A 74 12.29 -16.97 7.12
C PRO A 74 12.80 -16.27 8.38
N ARG A 75 12.77 -16.97 9.53
CA ARG A 75 13.11 -16.38 10.83
C ARG A 75 14.62 -16.19 10.97
N LEU A 76 15.39 -17.05 10.29
CA LEU A 76 16.83 -17.11 10.40
C LEU A 76 17.57 -15.82 9.98
N PRO A 77 17.27 -15.14 8.86
CA PRO A 77 17.92 -13.88 8.51
C PRO A 77 17.79 -12.78 9.56
N GLY A 78 16.61 -12.64 10.17
CA GLY A 78 16.39 -11.68 11.25
C GLY A 78 17.19 -12.02 12.51
N MET A 79 17.22 -13.30 12.90
CA MET A 79 18.02 -13.76 14.04
C MET A 79 19.54 -13.59 13.79
N ALA A 80 19.98 -13.84 12.57
CA ALA A 80 21.37 -13.64 12.17
C ALA A 80 21.79 -12.16 12.24
N ALA A 81 20.92 -11.25 11.77
CA ALA A 81 21.12 -9.81 11.86
C ALA A 81 21.25 -9.33 13.32
N GLU A 82 20.37 -9.80 14.22
CA GLU A 82 20.44 -9.46 15.64
C GLU A 82 21.76 -9.94 16.28
N LEU A 83 22.16 -11.18 16.05
CA LEU A 83 23.41 -11.74 16.58
C LEU A 83 24.65 -11.05 16.01
N ALA A 84 24.63 -10.69 14.73
CA ALA A 84 25.69 -9.90 14.11
C ALA A 84 25.80 -8.52 14.77
N GLY A 85 24.69 -7.84 15.02
CA GLY A 85 24.67 -6.57 15.75
C GLY A 85 25.25 -6.71 17.17
N ARG A 86 24.89 -7.78 17.89
CA ARG A 86 25.46 -8.08 19.23
C ARG A 86 26.97 -8.33 19.19
N LEU A 87 27.50 -8.96 18.14
CA LEU A 87 28.95 -9.11 17.96
C LEU A 87 29.65 -7.77 17.78
N LEU A 88 29.10 -6.87 16.96
CA LEU A 88 29.66 -5.52 16.76
C LEU A 88 29.66 -4.69 18.05
N MET A 89 28.73 -4.94 18.96
CA MET A 89 28.70 -4.27 20.27
C MET A 89 29.71 -4.84 21.27
N LYS A 90 30.13 -6.09 21.08
CA LYS A 90 31.15 -6.72 21.94
C LYS A 90 32.58 -6.48 21.49
N ASP A 91 32.79 -6.23 20.19
CA ASP A 91 34.11 -6.10 19.59
C ASP A 91 34.24 -4.75 18.85
N ASP A 92 34.91 -3.80 19.52
CA ASP A 92 35.15 -2.44 19.01
C ASP A 92 35.99 -2.44 17.72
N ALA A 93 36.97 -3.34 17.60
CA ALA A 93 37.83 -3.41 16.43
C ALA A 93 37.04 -3.93 15.22
N LEU A 94 36.21 -4.95 15.43
CA LEU A 94 35.29 -5.45 14.41
C LEU A 94 34.27 -4.39 14.00
N ARG A 95 33.68 -3.66 14.96
CA ARG A 95 32.76 -2.55 14.67
C ARG A 95 33.39 -1.50 13.78
N ARG A 96 34.57 -0.99 14.15
CA ARG A 96 35.26 0.05 13.35
C ARG A 96 35.57 -0.46 11.95
N ARG A 97 36.02 -1.71 11.81
CA ARG A 97 36.26 -2.34 10.51
C ARG A 97 35.01 -2.38 9.63
N VAL A 98 33.87 -2.71 10.24
CA VAL A 98 32.57 -2.82 9.55
C VAL A 98 32.00 -1.43 9.20
N GLN A 99 32.18 -0.43 10.07
CA GLN A 99 31.80 0.97 9.80
C GLN A 99 32.52 1.57 8.59
N THR A 100 33.74 1.11 8.30
CA THR A 100 34.53 1.54 7.14
C THR A 100 34.57 0.49 6.03
N SER A 101 33.68 -0.50 6.05
CA SER A 101 33.57 -1.51 4.99
C SER A 101 33.22 -0.82 3.67
N GLU A 102 33.72 -1.32 2.54
CA GLU A 102 33.27 -0.89 1.20
C GLU A 102 31.80 -1.27 0.96
N ASP A 103 31.32 -2.29 1.68
CA ASP A 103 29.96 -2.78 1.56
C ASP A 103 28.97 -1.96 2.39
N PRO A 104 27.95 -1.33 1.76
CA PRO A 104 27.01 -0.49 2.48
C PRO A 104 26.04 -1.26 3.37
N PHE A 105 25.83 -2.56 3.12
CA PHE A 105 25.07 -3.41 4.03
C PHE A 105 25.77 -3.54 5.38
N ASP A 106 27.10 -3.72 5.36
CA ASP A 106 27.91 -3.87 6.55
C ASP A 106 27.95 -2.55 7.35
N ARG A 107 28.14 -1.40 6.67
CA ARG A 107 28.06 -0.07 7.30
C ARG A 107 26.69 0.18 7.93
N GLY A 108 25.62 -0.18 7.21
CA GLY A 108 24.26 -0.10 7.75
C GLY A 108 24.06 -0.97 8.99
N LEU A 109 24.58 -2.21 8.98
CA LEU A 109 24.47 -3.11 10.13
C LEU A 109 25.23 -2.58 11.36
N ALA A 110 26.39 -1.94 11.16
CA ALA A 110 27.10 -1.28 12.25
C ALA A 110 26.34 -0.09 12.85
N LEU A 111 25.67 0.70 12.01
CA LEU A 111 24.81 1.80 12.47
C LEU A 111 23.56 1.27 13.21
N ALA A 112 22.97 0.17 12.74
CA ALA A 112 21.85 -0.50 13.43
C ALA A 112 22.26 -0.98 14.83
N ALA A 113 23.46 -1.56 14.93
CA ALA A 113 23.93 -2.21 16.15
C ALA A 113 24.03 -1.25 17.35
N VAL A 114 24.38 0.03 17.12
CA VAL A 114 24.52 1.04 18.19
C VAL A 114 23.18 1.56 18.74
N THR A 115 22.05 1.10 18.20
CA THR A 115 20.71 1.51 18.69
C THR A 115 20.50 1.21 20.18
N ARG A 116 21.19 0.20 20.73
CA ARG A 116 21.13 -0.20 22.16
C ARG A 116 22.29 0.32 23.02
N SER A 117 23.22 1.09 22.44
CA SER A 117 24.43 1.59 23.10
C SER A 117 24.51 3.12 22.99
N PRO A 118 23.83 3.86 23.89
CA PRO A 118 23.75 5.32 23.88
C PRO A 118 25.09 6.02 23.70
N GLU A 119 26.12 5.52 24.38
CA GLU A 119 27.50 6.02 24.37
C GLU A 119 28.18 5.95 23.00
N LEU A 120 27.67 5.13 22.06
CA LEU A 120 28.23 4.95 20.72
C LEU A 120 27.43 5.67 19.63
N GLN A 121 26.24 6.22 19.95
CA GLN A 121 25.29 6.76 18.96
C GLN A 121 25.85 7.96 18.21
N VAL A 122 26.45 8.92 18.92
CA VAL A 122 27.04 10.13 18.31
C VAL A 122 28.18 9.75 17.36
N GLN A 123 29.08 8.87 17.79
CA GLN A 123 30.21 8.42 16.96
C GLN A 123 29.75 7.70 15.70
N ALA A 124 28.75 6.83 15.82
CA ALA A 124 28.22 6.08 14.68
C ALA A 124 27.53 6.99 13.66
N LEU A 125 26.78 8.00 14.10
CA LEU A 125 26.17 8.99 13.21
C LEU A 125 27.22 9.89 12.55
N ALA A 126 28.25 10.32 13.28
CA ALA A 126 29.33 11.13 12.72
C ALA A 126 30.09 10.39 11.60
N ALA A 127 30.22 9.06 11.68
CA ALA A 127 30.80 8.25 10.61
C ALA A 127 29.98 8.28 9.30
N MET A 128 28.67 8.57 9.39
CA MET A 128 27.76 8.63 8.25
C MET A 128 27.82 9.94 7.46
N ARG A 129 28.54 10.96 7.96
CA ARG A 129 28.62 12.27 7.29
C ARG A 129 29.19 12.21 5.87
N LYS A 130 30.10 11.26 5.62
CA LYS A 130 30.75 11.05 4.31
C LYS A 130 30.20 9.84 3.56
N GLU A 131 29.03 9.35 3.95
CA GLU A 131 28.46 8.15 3.37
C GLU A 131 28.10 8.37 1.89
N PRO A 132 28.71 7.63 0.94
CA PRO A 132 28.37 7.78 -0.47
C PRO A 132 26.93 7.35 -0.76
N GLU A 133 26.42 6.32 -0.07
CA GLU A 133 25.11 5.74 -0.34
C GLU A 133 23.96 6.66 0.11
N PRO A 134 23.13 7.17 -0.82
CA PRO A 134 22.06 8.11 -0.49
C PRO A 134 21.02 7.54 0.49
N TRP A 135 20.64 6.27 0.30
CA TRP A 135 19.69 5.58 1.18
C TRP A 135 20.22 5.45 2.62
N LEU A 136 21.53 5.25 2.78
CA LEU A 136 22.13 4.99 4.08
C LEU A 136 22.30 6.31 4.85
N ARG A 137 22.50 7.43 4.14
CA ARG A 137 22.37 8.79 4.67
C ARG A 137 20.95 9.09 5.15
N MET A 138 19.92 8.81 4.34
CA MET A 138 18.52 9.02 4.74
C MET A 138 18.15 8.21 6.00
N TRP A 139 18.62 6.96 6.06
CA TRP A 139 18.38 6.09 7.19
C TRP A 139 19.14 6.55 8.45
N ALA A 140 20.38 7.02 8.30
CA ALA A 140 21.14 7.63 9.39
C ALA A 140 20.44 8.89 9.94
N GLY A 141 19.90 9.75 9.08
CA GLY A 141 19.10 10.90 9.52
C GLY A 141 17.84 10.49 10.30
N SER A 142 17.16 9.42 9.87
CA SER A 142 16.02 8.86 10.61
C SER A 142 16.42 8.33 12.00
N LEU A 143 17.57 7.64 12.10
CA LEU A 143 18.11 7.17 13.38
C LEU A 143 18.56 8.33 14.27
N ALA A 144 19.16 9.38 13.71
CA ALA A 144 19.57 10.57 14.44
C ALA A 144 18.38 11.24 15.14
N ASN A 145 17.27 11.43 14.43
CA ASN A 145 16.03 11.96 15.02
C ASN A 145 15.47 11.06 16.13
N CYS A 146 15.60 9.74 16.00
CA CYS A 146 15.19 8.86 17.09
C CYS A 146 16.13 8.95 18.31
N PHE A 147 17.45 8.93 18.09
CA PHE A 147 18.42 9.00 19.17
C PHE A 147 18.28 10.30 19.95
N THR A 148 18.09 11.44 19.26
CA THR A 148 17.81 12.73 19.91
C THR A 148 16.60 12.66 20.84
N ARG A 149 15.45 12.16 20.35
CA ARG A 149 14.24 12.00 21.19
C ARG A 149 14.43 11.06 22.37
N THR A 150 15.25 10.03 22.19
CA THR A 150 15.54 9.07 23.26
C THR A 150 16.48 9.69 24.30
N ALA A 151 17.49 10.44 23.86
CA ALA A 151 18.41 11.17 24.72
C ALA A 151 17.69 12.27 25.52
N GLU A 152 16.73 12.98 24.91
CA GLU A 152 15.89 13.97 25.59
C GLU A 152 15.10 13.35 26.76
N LYS A 153 14.58 12.14 26.57
CA LYS A 153 13.88 11.41 27.64
C LYS A 153 14.81 10.88 28.73
N ARG A 154 16.05 10.52 28.38
CA ARG A 154 17.05 10.00 29.32
C ARG A 154 17.78 11.10 30.10
N GLY A 155 17.88 12.32 29.55
CA GLY A 155 18.62 13.43 30.16
C GLY A 155 20.14 13.20 30.21
N ASP A 156 20.70 12.40 29.30
CA ASP A 156 22.10 11.91 29.35
C ASP A 156 23.15 12.88 28.78
N GLY A 157 22.76 14.14 28.49
CA GLY A 157 23.66 15.17 27.97
C GLY A 157 24.09 15.01 26.50
N SER A 158 23.71 13.91 25.83
CA SER A 158 24.07 13.65 24.42
C SER A 158 23.18 14.38 23.41
N VAL A 159 22.10 15.03 23.88
CA VAL A 159 21.06 15.65 23.06
C VAL A 159 21.63 16.64 22.03
N GLU A 160 22.49 17.56 22.46
CA GLU A 160 23.02 18.59 21.55
C GLU A 160 23.94 17.99 20.48
N ALA A 161 24.78 17.03 20.85
CA ALA A 161 25.62 16.33 19.87
C ALA A 161 24.77 15.56 18.84
N LEU A 162 23.70 14.90 19.28
CA LEU A 162 22.77 14.19 18.39
C LEU A 162 21.97 15.15 17.49
N ARG A 163 21.57 16.33 18.00
CA ARG A 163 20.92 17.39 17.20
C ARG A 163 21.82 17.91 16.09
N VAL A 164 23.11 18.12 16.38
CA VAL A 164 24.11 18.53 15.37
C VAL A 164 24.20 17.48 14.26
N GLU A 165 24.33 16.20 14.60
CA GLU A 165 24.36 15.13 13.59
C GLU A 165 23.04 15.03 12.81
N ALA A 166 21.90 15.12 13.49
CA ALA A 166 20.59 15.05 12.87
C ALA A 166 20.37 16.16 11.85
N LYS A 167 20.75 17.40 12.20
CA LYS A 167 20.66 18.55 11.29
C LYS A 167 21.54 18.36 10.06
N TYR A 168 22.80 17.98 10.26
CA TYR A 168 23.74 17.77 9.15
C TYR A 168 23.26 16.66 8.19
N LEU A 169 22.81 15.53 8.73
CA LEU A 169 22.28 14.42 7.93
C LEU A 169 20.96 14.77 7.25
N ALA A 170 20.12 15.64 7.85
CA ALA A 170 18.89 16.12 7.23
C ALA A 170 19.17 17.03 6.04
N GLU A 171 20.10 17.98 6.17
CA GLU A 171 20.54 18.86 5.06
C GLU A 171 21.10 18.02 3.89
N GLN A 172 21.95 17.03 4.18
CA GLN A 172 22.48 16.09 3.18
C GLN A 172 21.42 15.17 2.56
N ALA A 173 20.31 14.92 3.26
CA ALA A 173 19.21 14.10 2.77
C ALA A 173 18.23 14.90 1.91
N GLU A 174 18.17 16.23 2.01
CA GLU A 174 17.34 17.07 1.12
C GLU A 174 17.79 16.97 -0.34
N ASP A 175 19.09 16.84 -0.59
CA ASP A 175 19.67 16.62 -1.92
C ASP A 175 19.29 15.25 -2.53
N VAL A 176 18.85 14.30 -1.70
CA VAL A 176 18.50 12.90 -2.06
C VAL A 176 16.99 12.66 -2.05
N ARG A 177 16.22 13.57 -1.43
CA ARG A 177 14.82 13.34 -1.02
C ARG A 177 13.79 13.35 -2.14
N ALA A 178 14.12 13.83 -3.34
CA ALA A 178 13.18 13.72 -4.45
C ALA A 178 13.06 12.23 -4.79
N PRO A 179 11.88 11.59 -4.58
CA PRO A 179 11.69 10.21 -5.01
C PRO A 179 12.05 10.15 -6.50
N LEU A 180 12.82 9.15 -6.92
CA LEU A 180 13.03 8.94 -8.35
C LEU A 180 11.65 8.79 -8.99
N ARG A 181 11.34 9.61 -9.99
CA ARG A 181 10.03 9.60 -10.65
C ARG A 181 10.16 9.04 -12.04
N CYS A 182 9.22 8.19 -12.41
CA CYS A 182 8.95 7.87 -13.80
C CYS A 182 7.64 8.56 -14.16
N VAL A 183 7.70 9.58 -15.01
CA VAL A 183 6.52 10.29 -15.51
C VAL A 183 6.06 9.64 -16.81
N GLU A 184 6.99 9.41 -17.74
CA GLU A 184 6.71 8.80 -19.04
C GLU A 184 7.30 7.40 -19.17
N PRO A 185 6.63 6.45 -19.87
CA PRO A 185 7.13 5.09 -20.03
C PRO A 185 8.57 4.98 -20.58
N ALA A 186 9.03 5.96 -21.36
CA ALA A 186 10.39 6.01 -21.89
C ALA A 186 11.47 6.29 -20.82
N GLU A 187 11.07 6.84 -19.67
CA GLU A 187 11.94 7.12 -18.52
C GLU A 187 12.08 5.91 -17.60
N LEU A 188 11.34 4.81 -17.87
CA LEU A 188 11.37 3.62 -17.03
C LEU A 188 12.75 2.96 -17.10
N GLU A 189 13.48 3.03 -15.99
CA GLU A 189 14.79 2.40 -15.86
C GLU A 189 14.71 0.88 -16.06
N PRO A 190 15.49 0.29 -16.99
CA PRO A 190 15.51 -1.16 -17.18
C PRO A 190 15.90 -1.94 -15.90
N THR A 191 16.79 -1.35 -15.10
CA THR A 191 17.25 -1.92 -13.82
C THR A 191 16.11 -2.08 -12.81
N LEU A 192 15.13 -1.17 -12.79
CA LEU A 192 13.95 -1.30 -11.93
C LEU A 192 13.10 -2.51 -12.31
N VAL A 193 12.94 -2.77 -13.61
CA VAL A 193 12.21 -3.95 -14.12
C VAL A 193 12.96 -5.24 -13.76
N ASP A 194 14.29 -5.23 -13.86
CA ASP A 194 15.14 -6.37 -13.45
C ASP A 194 15.01 -6.66 -11.94
N GLU A 195 15.09 -5.62 -11.10
CA GLU A 195 14.93 -5.76 -9.65
C GLU A 195 13.53 -6.26 -9.26
N LEU A 196 12.47 -5.75 -9.91
CA LEU A 196 11.11 -6.24 -9.73
C LEU A 196 10.95 -7.70 -10.20
N ALA A 197 11.58 -8.08 -11.31
CA ALA A 197 11.55 -9.45 -11.83
C ALA A 197 12.20 -10.44 -10.86
N THR A 198 13.28 -10.02 -10.20
CA THR A 198 14.07 -10.82 -9.24
C THR A 198 13.59 -10.74 -7.78
N GLU A 199 12.47 -10.04 -7.50
CA GLU A 199 11.93 -9.82 -6.14
C GLU A 199 12.84 -9.00 -5.21
N GLN A 200 13.85 -8.35 -5.76
CA GLN A 200 14.70 -7.43 -5.00
C GLN A 200 13.99 -6.10 -4.73
N SER A 201 13.07 -5.73 -5.60
CA SER A 201 12.19 -4.55 -5.45
C SER A 201 10.74 -4.98 -5.30
N THR A 202 9.94 -4.18 -4.59
CA THR A 202 8.53 -4.49 -4.31
C THR A 202 7.63 -3.32 -4.67
N ALA A 203 6.59 -3.60 -5.45
CA ALA A 203 5.46 -2.69 -5.63
C ALA A 203 4.39 -3.04 -4.58
N GLY A 204 3.84 -2.05 -3.89
CA GLY A 204 2.82 -2.36 -2.89
C GLY A 204 2.13 -1.18 -2.21
N GLY A 205 2.31 0.02 -2.74
CA GLY A 205 1.61 1.21 -2.29
C GLY A 205 1.16 2.01 -3.50
N TRP A 206 0.10 2.79 -3.32
CA TRP A 206 -0.25 3.85 -4.25
C TRP A 206 -0.67 5.06 -3.44
N SER A 207 -0.45 6.23 -4.01
CA SER A 207 -0.89 7.49 -3.45
C SER A 207 -1.72 8.23 -4.49
N SER A 208 -2.65 9.05 -4.02
CA SER A 208 -3.41 9.96 -4.86
C SER A 208 -3.51 11.28 -4.12
N SER A 209 -2.94 12.34 -4.70
CA SER A 209 -3.16 13.71 -4.21
C SER A 209 -3.83 14.51 -5.32
N GLY A 210 -5.10 14.88 -5.11
CA GLY A 210 -5.89 15.53 -6.17
C GLY A 210 -6.05 14.61 -7.39
N GLU A 211 -5.63 15.09 -8.56
CA GLU A 211 -5.78 14.39 -9.85
C GLU A 211 -4.58 13.49 -10.21
N VAL A 212 -3.52 13.49 -9.39
CA VAL A 212 -2.27 12.77 -9.67
C VAL A 212 -2.22 11.51 -8.83
N MET A 213 -2.39 10.37 -9.51
CA MET A 213 -2.18 9.04 -8.95
C MET A 213 -0.74 8.59 -9.19
N GLN A 214 -0.12 7.95 -8.20
CA GLN A 214 1.20 7.35 -8.31
C GLN A 214 1.20 5.95 -7.72
N VAL A 215 1.97 5.04 -8.33
CA VAL A 215 2.25 3.71 -7.80
C VAL A 215 3.66 3.73 -7.23
N ASN A 216 3.79 3.32 -5.98
CA ASN A 216 5.05 3.37 -5.26
C ASN A 216 5.75 2.01 -5.35
N VAL A 217 6.99 2.05 -5.84
CA VAL A 217 7.90 0.91 -5.88
C VAL A 217 9.03 1.18 -4.90
N GLN A 218 9.24 0.25 -3.98
CA GLN A 218 10.38 0.26 -3.11
C GLN A 218 11.50 -0.55 -3.74
N ARG A 219 12.63 0.10 -4.02
CA ARG A 219 13.81 -0.56 -4.59
C ARG A 219 14.52 -1.46 -3.57
N ALA A 220 15.40 -2.32 -4.04
CA ALA A 220 16.29 -3.13 -3.19
C ALA A 220 17.18 -2.28 -2.28
N ASN A 221 17.62 -1.12 -2.79
CA ASN A 221 18.36 -0.11 -2.06
C ASN A 221 17.43 0.78 -1.19
N GLY A 222 16.15 0.42 -1.05
CA GLY A 222 15.11 1.08 -0.26
C GLY A 222 14.77 2.51 -0.68
N ASP A 223 15.27 2.97 -1.81
CA ASP A 223 14.75 4.18 -2.45
C ASP A 223 13.29 3.94 -2.87
N GLU A 224 12.47 4.96 -2.75
CA GLU A 224 11.10 4.94 -3.25
C GLU A 224 11.09 5.55 -4.64
N VAL A 225 10.61 4.78 -5.61
CA VAL A 225 10.35 5.22 -6.97
C VAL A 225 8.86 5.42 -7.12
N SER A 226 8.46 6.64 -7.45
CA SER A 226 7.06 6.97 -7.75
C SER A 226 6.83 6.82 -9.25
N LEU A 227 6.01 5.83 -9.63
CA LEU A 227 5.62 5.60 -11.01
C LEU A 227 4.31 6.32 -11.31
N SER A 228 4.25 7.04 -12.42
CA SER A 228 2.98 7.44 -13.03
C SER A 228 2.16 6.19 -13.40
N PRO A 229 0.83 6.31 -13.60
CA PRO A 229 0.01 5.17 -14.01
C PRO A 229 0.49 4.55 -15.34
N ALA A 230 1.02 5.37 -16.27
CA ALA A 230 1.57 4.90 -17.53
C ALA A 230 2.87 4.11 -17.32
N CYS A 231 3.78 4.60 -16.48
CA CYS A 231 5.00 3.88 -16.11
C CYS A 231 4.71 2.57 -15.37
N ALA A 232 3.72 2.55 -14.49
CA ALA A 232 3.31 1.35 -13.75
C ALA A 232 2.81 0.25 -14.71
N LEU A 233 2.02 0.60 -15.72
CA LEU A 233 1.58 -0.34 -16.74
C LEU A 233 2.72 -0.78 -17.67
N ALA A 234 3.64 0.11 -18.03
CA ALA A 234 4.82 -0.26 -18.82
C ALA A 234 5.73 -1.25 -18.06
N ALA A 235 5.96 -1.02 -16.77
CA ALA A 235 6.69 -1.94 -15.90
C ALA A 235 5.95 -3.29 -15.78
N TYR A 236 4.63 -3.26 -15.61
CA TYR A 236 3.80 -4.47 -15.59
C TYR A 236 3.94 -5.28 -16.89
N ASP A 237 3.77 -4.64 -18.05
CA ASP A 237 3.87 -5.30 -19.36
C ASP A 237 5.27 -5.91 -19.56
N ALA A 238 6.33 -5.20 -19.16
CA ALA A 238 7.70 -5.71 -19.21
C ALA A 238 7.90 -6.94 -18.30
N LEU A 239 7.31 -6.97 -17.10
CA LEU A 239 7.37 -8.12 -16.19
C LEU A 239 6.60 -9.32 -16.73
N VAL A 240 5.42 -9.09 -17.34
CA VAL A 240 4.62 -10.15 -17.96
C VAL A 240 5.38 -10.84 -19.08
N THR A 241 6.13 -10.10 -19.91
CA THR A 241 6.99 -10.72 -20.95
C THR A 241 8.07 -11.65 -20.39
N ARG A 242 8.39 -11.50 -19.10
CA ARG A 242 9.35 -12.33 -18.35
C ARG A 242 8.65 -13.41 -17.50
N GLY A 243 7.35 -13.61 -17.69
CA GLY A 243 6.55 -14.60 -16.97
C GLY A 243 6.17 -14.21 -15.55
N LYS A 244 6.27 -12.92 -15.19
CA LYS A 244 5.98 -12.44 -13.84
C LYS A 244 4.79 -11.47 -13.82
N HIS A 245 3.82 -11.77 -12.95
CA HIS A 245 2.61 -10.98 -12.78
C HIS A 245 2.63 -10.29 -11.42
N VAL A 246 2.68 -8.96 -11.41
CA VAL A 246 2.73 -8.15 -10.19
C VAL A 246 1.47 -7.29 -10.12
N ASP A 247 0.45 -7.77 -9.40
CA ASP A 247 -0.88 -7.13 -9.31
C ASP A 247 -0.83 -5.71 -8.77
N SER A 248 0.09 -5.43 -7.85
CA SER A 248 0.25 -4.12 -7.22
C SER A 248 0.67 -3.01 -8.18
N LEU A 249 1.12 -3.32 -9.42
CA LEU A 249 1.40 -2.34 -10.46
C LEU A 249 0.18 -2.00 -11.33
N VAL A 250 -0.75 -2.95 -11.50
CA VAL A 250 -1.89 -2.83 -12.44
C VAL A 250 -3.22 -2.60 -11.74
N GLN A 251 -3.47 -3.30 -10.64
CA GLN A 251 -4.75 -3.28 -9.92
C GLN A 251 -5.11 -1.86 -9.45
N PRO A 252 -4.20 -1.08 -8.82
CA PRO A 252 -4.54 0.27 -8.41
C PRO A 252 -4.92 1.18 -9.58
N VAL A 253 -4.22 1.05 -10.71
CA VAL A 253 -4.51 1.82 -11.92
C VAL A 253 -5.88 1.46 -12.48
N ALA A 254 -6.26 0.18 -12.43
CA ALA A 254 -7.57 -0.28 -12.88
C ALA A 254 -8.72 0.20 -11.98
N THR A 255 -8.51 0.28 -10.66
CA THR A 255 -9.60 0.51 -9.70
C THR A 255 -9.70 1.94 -9.18
N HIS A 256 -8.58 2.68 -9.11
CA HIS A 256 -8.52 3.99 -8.44
C HIS A 256 -8.19 5.17 -9.37
N LEU A 257 -7.72 4.94 -10.61
CA LEU A 257 -7.44 6.04 -11.54
C LEU A 257 -8.74 6.73 -11.99
N GLN A 258 -8.77 8.07 -11.86
CA GLN A 258 -9.94 8.89 -12.21
C GLN A 258 -9.71 9.82 -13.41
N SER A 259 -8.48 10.28 -13.62
CA SER A 259 -8.15 11.33 -14.59
C SER A 259 -8.00 10.82 -16.04
N ASP A 260 -7.53 9.58 -16.23
CA ASP A 260 -7.37 8.96 -17.55
C ASP A 260 -8.15 7.64 -17.66
N TRP A 261 -9.34 7.75 -18.26
CA TRP A 261 -10.26 6.61 -18.41
C TRP A 261 -9.73 5.55 -19.37
N ARG A 262 -9.04 5.94 -20.44
CA ARG A 262 -8.51 4.99 -21.42
C ARG A 262 -7.43 4.13 -20.80
N LEU A 263 -6.54 4.75 -20.02
CA LEU A 263 -5.49 4.05 -19.31
C LEU A 263 -6.06 3.11 -18.23
N ARG A 264 -7.08 3.57 -17.49
CA ARG A 264 -7.82 2.76 -16.52
C ARG A 264 -8.44 1.51 -17.17
N GLN A 265 -9.12 1.67 -18.30
CA GLN A 265 -9.72 0.54 -19.04
C GLN A 265 -8.65 -0.45 -19.52
N ALA A 266 -7.53 0.07 -20.03
CA ALA A 266 -6.42 -0.76 -20.47
C ALA A 266 -5.76 -1.52 -19.29
N ALA A 267 -5.69 -0.91 -18.11
CA ALA A 267 -5.25 -1.58 -16.88
C ALA A 267 -6.23 -2.68 -16.45
N GLY A 268 -7.53 -2.40 -16.46
CA GLY A 268 -8.59 -3.35 -16.11
C GLY A 268 -8.58 -4.60 -16.98
N GLN A 269 -8.39 -4.44 -18.30
CA GLN A 269 -8.27 -5.56 -19.23
C GLN A 269 -7.07 -6.47 -18.92
N ARG A 270 -5.90 -5.88 -18.59
CA ARG A 270 -4.70 -6.63 -18.19
C ARG A 270 -4.92 -7.37 -16.88
N ALA A 271 -5.42 -6.66 -15.86
CA ALA A 271 -5.67 -7.23 -14.55
C ALA A 271 -6.69 -8.38 -14.61
N ALA A 272 -7.77 -8.23 -15.38
CA ALA A 272 -8.80 -9.25 -15.55
C ALA A 272 -8.29 -10.50 -16.27
N ARG A 273 -7.48 -10.32 -17.34
CA ARG A 273 -6.84 -11.42 -18.07
C ARG A 273 -5.92 -12.23 -17.16
N ASP A 274 -5.14 -11.55 -16.32
CA ASP A 274 -4.04 -12.17 -15.57
C ASP A 274 -4.46 -12.61 -14.15
N LEU A 275 -5.75 -12.59 -13.82
CA LEU A 275 -6.28 -13.02 -12.52
C LEU A 275 -5.88 -14.46 -12.15
N GLU A 276 -5.69 -15.34 -13.13
CA GLU A 276 -5.31 -16.73 -12.89
C GLU A 276 -3.93 -16.87 -12.25
N HIS A 277 -3.03 -15.92 -12.47
CA HIS A 277 -1.69 -15.89 -11.90
C HIS A 277 -1.67 -15.44 -10.44
N LEU A 278 -2.80 -14.95 -9.91
CA LEU A 278 -2.92 -14.61 -8.50
C LEU A 278 -3.12 -15.86 -7.63
N PRO A 279 -2.58 -15.85 -6.40
CA PRO A 279 -2.90 -16.88 -5.41
C PRO A 279 -4.40 -17.01 -5.22
N GLU A 280 -4.88 -18.25 -5.11
CA GLU A 280 -6.31 -18.59 -5.05
C GLU A 280 -7.07 -17.74 -4.02
N PHE A 281 -6.48 -17.52 -2.84
CA PHE A 281 -7.09 -16.76 -1.75
C PHE A 281 -7.28 -15.26 -2.05
N LYS A 282 -6.54 -14.68 -3.01
CA LYS A 282 -6.68 -13.27 -3.43
C LYS A 282 -7.52 -13.12 -4.68
N ARG A 283 -7.61 -14.16 -5.50
CA ARG A 283 -8.19 -14.11 -6.84
C ARG A 283 -9.64 -13.62 -6.86
N ASN A 284 -10.49 -14.16 -5.98
CA ASN A 284 -11.91 -13.78 -5.91
C ASN A 284 -12.10 -12.32 -5.51
N ARG A 285 -11.27 -11.83 -4.58
CA ARG A 285 -11.28 -10.43 -4.14
C ARG A 285 -10.81 -9.49 -5.25
N ALA A 286 -9.70 -9.79 -5.92
CA ALA A 286 -9.20 -8.97 -7.02
C ALA A 286 -10.22 -8.89 -8.17
N ALA A 287 -10.90 -10.00 -8.47
CA ALA A 287 -12.01 -10.02 -9.42
C ALA A 287 -13.18 -9.15 -8.96
N ALA A 288 -13.59 -9.22 -7.69
CA ALA A 288 -14.64 -8.38 -7.14
C ALA A 288 -14.32 -6.89 -7.26
N GLU A 289 -13.10 -6.49 -6.90
CA GLU A 289 -12.62 -5.11 -7.03
C GLU A 289 -12.69 -4.61 -8.49
N LEU A 290 -12.28 -5.44 -9.46
CA LEU A 290 -12.33 -5.11 -10.89
C LEU A 290 -13.78 -4.98 -11.42
N VAL A 291 -14.66 -5.93 -11.09
CA VAL A 291 -16.08 -5.87 -11.46
C VAL A 291 -16.75 -4.62 -10.86
N ASN A 292 -16.46 -4.32 -9.60
CA ASN A 292 -16.99 -3.13 -8.92
C ASN A 292 -16.43 -1.82 -9.48
N ALA A 293 -15.21 -1.86 -10.04
CA ALA A 293 -14.62 -0.75 -10.77
C ALA A 293 -15.18 -0.58 -12.19
N GLY A 294 -16.09 -1.46 -12.63
CA GLY A 294 -16.78 -1.38 -13.92
C GLY A 294 -16.08 -2.13 -15.07
N HIS A 295 -15.17 -3.05 -14.76
CA HIS A 295 -14.47 -3.85 -15.76
C HIS A 295 -15.19 -5.18 -16.01
N ASP A 296 -15.11 -5.67 -17.25
CA ASP A 296 -15.56 -7.01 -17.61
C ASP A 296 -14.56 -8.05 -17.11
N VAL A 297 -15.01 -8.91 -16.20
CA VAL A 297 -14.18 -9.96 -15.58
C VAL A 297 -14.78 -11.34 -15.88
N PRO A 298 -14.03 -12.25 -16.55
CA PRO A 298 -14.52 -13.60 -16.86
C PRO A 298 -14.75 -14.47 -15.63
N LEU A 299 -13.97 -14.25 -14.56
CA LEU A 299 -14.12 -14.98 -13.32
C LEU A 299 -15.43 -14.60 -12.64
N LYS A 300 -16.30 -15.59 -12.40
CA LYS A 300 -17.51 -15.41 -11.61
C LYS A 300 -17.15 -15.20 -10.14
N VAL A 301 -17.51 -14.05 -9.61
CA VAL A 301 -17.29 -13.71 -8.21
C VAL A 301 -18.25 -14.51 -7.35
N THR A 302 -17.68 -15.20 -6.36
CA THR A 302 -18.43 -15.94 -5.34
C THR A 302 -18.40 -15.17 -4.03
N TRP A 303 -19.38 -15.39 -3.17
CA TRP A 303 -19.41 -14.77 -1.84
C TRP A 303 -19.83 -15.82 -0.81
N LYS A 304 -19.42 -15.59 0.45
CA LYS A 304 -19.92 -16.33 1.61
C LYS A 304 -20.44 -15.33 2.65
N GLU A 305 -21.66 -15.55 3.13
CA GLU A 305 -22.35 -14.66 4.09
C GLU A 305 -21.56 -14.49 5.41
N GLU A 306 -20.82 -15.52 5.82
CA GLU A 306 -20.03 -15.54 7.05
C GLU A 306 -18.77 -14.65 7.03
N ARG A 307 -18.37 -14.09 5.87
CA ARG A 307 -17.08 -13.37 5.70
C ARG A 307 -17.09 -11.88 6.08
N GLY A 308 -18.16 -11.36 6.68
CA GLY A 308 -18.19 -9.99 7.23
C GLY A 308 -17.93 -8.91 6.16
N TYR A 309 -17.00 -7.98 6.39
CA TYR A 309 -16.73 -6.83 5.49
C TYR A 309 -16.39 -7.21 4.03
N TRP A 310 -15.61 -8.29 3.82
CA TRP A 310 -15.23 -8.77 2.48
C TRP A 310 -16.41 -9.35 1.70
N SER A 311 -17.46 -9.78 2.40
CA SER A 311 -18.67 -10.30 1.76
C SER A 311 -19.36 -9.23 0.90
N ARG A 312 -19.25 -7.94 1.25
CA ARG A 312 -19.98 -6.88 0.53
C ARG A 312 -19.43 -6.62 -0.86
N GLU A 313 -18.12 -6.44 -1.00
CA GLU A 313 -17.49 -6.20 -2.30
C GLU A 313 -17.74 -7.39 -3.23
N GLU A 314 -17.66 -8.60 -2.69
CA GLU A 314 -17.98 -9.84 -3.41
C GLU A 314 -19.46 -9.92 -3.79
N VAL A 315 -20.39 -9.53 -2.90
CA VAL A 315 -21.84 -9.48 -3.18
C VAL A 315 -22.17 -8.43 -4.25
N GLU A 316 -21.61 -7.22 -4.17
CA GLU A 316 -21.83 -6.19 -5.20
C GLU A 316 -21.35 -6.69 -6.56
N ALA A 317 -20.16 -7.28 -6.61
CA ALA A 317 -19.61 -7.81 -7.85
C ALA A 317 -20.43 -8.99 -8.39
N ALA A 318 -20.86 -9.90 -7.53
CA ALA A 318 -21.74 -11.00 -7.89
C ALA A 318 -23.09 -10.49 -8.41
N MET A 319 -23.65 -9.43 -7.81
CA MET A 319 -24.88 -8.77 -8.27
C MET A 319 -24.69 -8.14 -9.65
N ARG A 320 -23.57 -7.46 -9.90
CA ARG A 320 -23.21 -6.88 -11.21
C ARG A 320 -23.09 -7.96 -12.30
N GLN A 321 -22.59 -9.13 -11.94
CA GLN A 321 -22.52 -10.29 -12.84
C GLN A 321 -23.84 -11.07 -12.97
N GLY A 322 -24.92 -10.64 -12.28
CA GLY A 322 -26.24 -11.26 -12.36
C GLY A 322 -26.37 -12.59 -11.60
N ASN A 323 -25.58 -12.81 -10.54
CA ASN A 323 -25.66 -14.03 -9.74
C ASN A 323 -27.01 -14.11 -8.98
N PRO A 324 -27.84 -15.15 -9.20
CA PRO A 324 -29.15 -15.28 -8.57
C PRO A 324 -29.09 -15.43 -7.05
N ASP A 325 -28.03 -16.03 -6.50
CA ASP A 325 -27.89 -16.24 -5.06
C ASP A 325 -27.61 -14.93 -4.33
N ALA A 326 -26.80 -14.05 -4.94
CA ALA A 326 -26.53 -12.71 -4.40
C ALA A 326 -27.81 -11.86 -4.33
N LYS A 327 -28.70 -12.02 -5.32
CA LYS A 327 -30.01 -11.35 -5.36
C LYS A 327 -30.89 -11.78 -4.19
N ALA A 328 -30.94 -13.08 -3.92
CA ALA A 328 -31.71 -13.63 -2.79
C ALA A 328 -31.15 -13.20 -1.43
N ALA A 329 -29.83 -13.03 -1.30
CA ALA A 329 -29.21 -12.53 -0.07
C ALA A 329 -29.51 -11.05 0.18
N LEU A 330 -29.47 -10.20 -0.86
CA LEU A 330 -29.80 -8.79 -0.72
C LEU A 330 -31.24 -8.58 -0.19
N ASP A 331 -32.20 -9.36 -0.67
CA ASP A 331 -33.59 -9.32 -0.19
C ASP A 331 -33.71 -9.62 1.33
N ARG A 332 -32.74 -10.31 1.94
CA ARG A 332 -32.68 -10.59 3.38
C ARG A 332 -31.98 -9.49 4.18
N LEU A 333 -31.03 -8.78 3.57
CA LEU A 333 -30.21 -7.73 4.20
C LEU A 333 -30.91 -6.37 4.26
N LEU A 334 -31.92 -6.14 3.42
CA LEU A 334 -32.67 -4.88 3.35
C LEU A 334 -33.62 -4.68 4.54
N PHE A 335 -33.07 -4.31 5.70
CA PHE A 335 -33.83 -3.74 6.80
C PHE A 335 -33.27 -2.37 7.20
N CYS A 336 -34.12 -1.35 7.23
CA CYS A 336 -33.78 -0.06 7.83
C CYS A 336 -33.57 -0.25 9.34
N ARG A 337 -32.35 -0.56 9.78
CA ARG A 337 -31.92 -0.34 11.16
C ARG A 337 -30.81 0.69 11.18
N ASN A 338 -30.94 1.63 12.11
CA ASN A 338 -30.06 2.78 12.36
C ASN A 338 -28.64 2.36 12.80
N SER A 339 -27.90 1.65 11.96
CA SER A 339 -26.45 1.57 12.07
C SER A 339 -25.86 2.51 11.04
N SER A 340 -25.34 3.63 11.52
CA SER A 340 -24.48 4.52 10.78
C SER A 340 -23.42 3.72 9.99
N GLY A 341 -23.35 3.96 8.68
CA GLY A 341 -22.23 3.50 7.85
C GLY A 341 -22.44 2.29 6.93
N GLN A 342 -23.66 1.78 6.70
CA GLN A 342 -23.86 0.62 5.81
C GLN A 342 -24.67 0.90 4.53
N ASN A 343 -23.88 1.17 3.50
CA ASN A 343 -24.08 1.44 2.07
C ASN A 343 -24.87 0.37 1.23
N GLU A 344 -25.51 -0.61 1.86
CA GLU A 344 -26.15 -1.76 1.19
C GLU A 344 -27.34 -1.33 0.32
N MET A 345 -27.93 -0.17 0.63
CA MET A 345 -29.05 0.42 -0.10
C MET A 345 -28.74 0.70 -1.57
N SER A 346 -27.49 1.00 -1.91
CA SER A 346 -27.09 1.27 -3.29
C SER A 346 -27.20 0.02 -4.20
N LEU A 347 -27.20 -1.17 -3.60
CA LEU A 347 -27.29 -2.46 -4.30
C LEU A 347 -28.71 -2.75 -4.82
N LEU A 348 -29.75 -2.07 -4.30
CA LEU A 348 -31.10 -2.09 -4.85
C LEU A 348 -31.12 -1.78 -6.35
N GLY A 349 -30.16 -0.96 -6.79
CA GLY A 349 -29.96 -0.59 -8.18
C GLY A 349 -29.84 -1.79 -9.14
N TYR A 350 -29.31 -2.92 -8.66
CA TYR A 350 -29.05 -4.11 -9.47
C TYR A 350 -30.24 -5.09 -9.53
N LEU A 351 -31.29 -4.87 -8.73
CA LEU A 351 -32.46 -5.76 -8.72
C LEU A 351 -33.34 -5.61 -9.96
N GLY A 352 -33.35 -4.43 -10.59
CA GLY A 352 -34.12 -4.15 -11.80
C GLY A 352 -35.65 -4.25 -11.63
N THR A 353 -36.16 -4.25 -10.39
CA THR A 353 -37.60 -4.42 -10.13
C THR A 353 -38.28 -3.11 -9.74
N LYS A 354 -39.59 -3.00 -10.02
CA LYS A 354 -40.43 -1.88 -9.56
C LYS A 354 -40.42 -1.74 -8.04
N LYS A 355 -40.46 -2.88 -7.33
CA LYS A 355 -40.39 -2.94 -5.86
C LYS A 355 -39.09 -2.33 -5.34
N ALA A 356 -37.94 -2.63 -5.97
CA ALA A 356 -36.66 -2.03 -5.59
C ALA A 356 -36.65 -0.51 -5.79
N ALA A 357 -37.24 -0.01 -6.88
CA ALA A 357 -37.38 1.43 -7.13
C ALA A 357 -38.29 2.12 -6.09
N GLU A 358 -39.41 1.48 -5.71
CA GLU A 358 -40.30 1.98 -4.66
C GLU A 358 -39.61 2.00 -3.30
N THR A 359 -38.86 0.95 -2.95
CA THR A 359 -38.08 0.87 -1.72
C THR A 359 -37.01 1.96 -1.67
N ALA A 360 -36.18 2.09 -2.72
CA ALA A 360 -35.16 3.13 -2.81
C ALA A 360 -35.76 4.54 -2.72
N TYR A 361 -36.90 4.77 -3.37
CA TYR A 361 -37.62 6.04 -3.28
C TYR A 361 -38.11 6.35 -1.85
N ALA A 362 -38.70 5.37 -1.17
CA ALA A 362 -39.18 5.53 0.20
C ALA A 362 -38.02 5.83 1.17
N ILE A 363 -36.86 5.19 0.98
CA ILE A 363 -35.66 5.42 1.78
C ILE A 363 -35.12 6.83 1.53
N ALA A 364 -34.98 7.23 0.26
CA ALA A 364 -34.50 8.58 -0.10
C ALA A 364 -35.37 9.70 0.49
N GLN A 365 -36.66 9.44 0.73
CA GLN A 365 -37.55 10.41 1.41
C GLN A 365 -37.42 10.43 2.93
N ARG A 366 -37.20 9.27 3.56
CA ARG A 366 -37.38 9.10 5.01
C ARG A 366 -36.07 9.04 5.79
N CYS A 367 -34.96 8.79 5.11
CA CYS A 367 -33.66 8.52 5.72
C CYS A 367 -32.60 9.48 5.13
N PRO A 368 -32.39 10.67 5.74
CA PRO A 368 -31.39 11.63 5.29
C PRO A 368 -29.99 11.00 5.16
N ASP A 369 -29.60 10.17 6.13
CA ASP A 369 -28.27 9.53 6.18
C ASP A 369 -28.05 8.46 5.08
N ALA A 370 -29.12 7.95 4.46
CA ALA A 370 -29.05 6.94 3.40
C ALA A 370 -29.47 7.50 2.03
N GLN A 371 -29.70 8.82 1.95
CA GLN A 371 -30.28 9.46 0.77
C GLN A 371 -29.37 9.36 -0.45
N ALA A 372 -28.06 9.56 -0.29
CA ALA A 372 -27.10 9.41 -1.38
C ALA A 372 -27.07 7.98 -1.96
N ALA A 373 -27.01 6.96 -1.11
CA ALA A 373 -27.02 5.55 -1.53
C ALA A 373 -28.35 5.15 -2.20
N ALA A 374 -29.48 5.61 -1.66
CA ALA A 374 -30.80 5.38 -2.26
C ALA A 374 -30.96 6.12 -3.60
N THR A 375 -30.41 7.33 -3.72
CA THR A 375 -30.38 8.07 -4.99
C THR A 375 -29.53 7.35 -6.03
N ALA A 376 -28.37 6.81 -5.65
CA ALA A 376 -27.54 5.99 -6.53
C ALA A 376 -28.29 4.75 -7.06
N ALA A 377 -29.07 4.08 -6.20
CA ALA A 377 -29.93 2.97 -6.63
C ALA A 377 -31.01 3.42 -7.64
N LEU A 378 -31.68 4.54 -7.40
CA LEU A 378 -32.68 5.10 -8.33
C LEU A 378 -32.06 5.49 -9.68
N VAL A 379 -30.84 6.05 -9.68
CA VAL A 379 -30.10 6.36 -10.91
C VAL A 379 -29.83 5.08 -11.70
N ARG A 380 -29.32 4.01 -11.05
CA ARG A 380 -29.10 2.70 -11.71
C ARG A 380 -30.37 2.09 -12.29
N LEU A 381 -31.48 2.20 -11.56
CA LEU A 381 -32.80 1.74 -12.01
C LEU A 381 -33.40 2.63 -13.12
N LYS A 382 -32.71 3.71 -13.52
CA LYS A 382 -33.18 4.73 -14.47
C LYS A 382 -34.52 5.33 -14.07
N ASP A 383 -34.78 5.42 -12.76
CA ASP A 383 -36.01 5.97 -12.23
C ASP A 383 -35.97 7.51 -12.31
N PRO A 384 -36.94 8.16 -12.98
CA PRO A 384 -36.94 9.61 -13.16
C PRO A 384 -37.04 10.39 -11.84
N ARG A 385 -37.46 9.74 -10.75
CA ARG A 385 -37.57 10.35 -9.41
C ARG A 385 -36.20 10.58 -8.76
N ALA A 386 -35.12 9.95 -9.25
CA ALA A 386 -33.75 10.20 -8.79
C ALA A 386 -33.38 11.70 -8.85
N ALA A 387 -33.89 12.38 -9.89
CA ALA A 387 -33.74 13.82 -10.10
C ALA A 387 -34.07 14.68 -8.88
N LYS A 388 -35.09 14.29 -8.09
CA LYS A 388 -35.55 15.04 -6.93
C LYS A 388 -34.49 15.10 -5.83
N PHE A 389 -33.72 14.03 -5.68
CA PHE A 389 -32.77 13.86 -4.57
C PHE A 389 -31.33 14.15 -4.97
N LEU A 390 -31.05 14.23 -6.28
CA LEU A 390 -29.70 14.44 -6.83
C LEU A 390 -28.95 15.66 -6.25
N PRO A 391 -29.56 16.85 -6.07
CA PRO A 391 -28.83 18.00 -5.51
C PRO A 391 -28.31 17.72 -4.09
N GLN A 392 -29.18 17.23 -3.21
CA GLN A 392 -28.86 16.91 -1.82
C GLN A 392 -27.91 15.71 -1.71
N ALA A 393 -28.05 14.72 -2.59
CA ALA A 393 -27.15 13.56 -2.64
C ALA A 393 -25.72 13.94 -3.06
N LEU A 394 -25.54 15.01 -3.85
CA LEU A 394 -24.21 15.52 -4.23
C LEU A 394 -23.53 16.29 -3.09
N GLU A 395 -24.29 16.82 -2.14
CA GLU A 395 -23.79 17.60 -0.99
C GLU A 395 -23.39 16.70 0.20
N GLN A 396 -23.92 15.47 0.27
CA GLN A 396 -23.59 14.51 1.33
C GLN A 396 -22.20 13.89 1.09
N TRP A 397 -21.20 14.34 1.86
CA TRP A 397 -19.82 13.86 1.76
C TRP A 397 -19.65 12.50 2.46
N GLY A 398 -19.04 11.52 1.77
CA GLY A 398 -18.61 10.26 2.38
C GLY A 398 -18.63 9.06 1.43
N SER A 399 -18.69 7.86 2.00
CA SER A 399 -18.67 6.57 1.29
C SER A 399 -19.82 6.39 0.28
N ASP A 400 -20.88 7.18 0.36
CA ASP A 400 -22.07 7.05 -0.48
C ASP A 400 -21.97 7.88 -1.78
N GLN A 401 -21.06 8.87 -1.82
CA GLN A 401 -20.78 9.67 -3.01
C GLN A 401 -20.13 8.84 -4.12
N GLU A 402 -19.28 7.87 -3.75
CA GLU A 402 -18.66 6.93 -4.69
C GLU A 402 -19.71 6.00 -5.33
N ALA A 403 -20.74 5.59 -4.58
CA ALA A 403 -21.85 4.81 -5.11
C ALA A 403 -22.65 5.62 -6.16
N LEU A 404 -22.90 6.90 -5.88
CA LEU A 404 -23.58 7.81 -6.81
C LEU A 404 -22.74 8.11 -8.06
N ARG A 405 -21.44 8.34 -7.90
CA ARG A 405 -20.47 8.51 -9.00
C ARG A 405 -20.54 7.34 -9.98
N ARG A 406 -20.43 6.11 -9.46
CA ARG A 406 -20.52 4.89 -10.27
C ARG A 406 -21.88 4.75 -10.93
N ALA A 407 -22.97 4.99 -10.20
CA ALA A 407 -24.32 4.92 -10.76
C ALA A 407 -24.50 5.87 -11.96
N LEU A 408 -23.94 7.07 -11.91
CA LEU A 408 -23.99 8.03 -13.00
C LEU A 408 -23.17 7.59 -14.22
N LEU A 409 -22.02 6.93 -14.02
CA LEU A 409 -21.24 6.32 -15.10
C LEU A 409 -21.97 5.13 -15.74
N ASP A 410 -22.53 4.24 -14.92
CA ASP A 410 -23.17 2.99 -15.35
C ASP A 410 -24.50 3.23 -16.06
N ALA A 411 -25.29 4.20 -15.58
CA ALA A 411 -26.69 4.39 -15.97
C ALA A 411 -27.01 5.84 -16.38
N TYR A 412 -26.05 6.54 -16.99
CA TYR A 412 -26.25 7.89 -17.50
C TYR A 412 -27.51 8.02 -18.37
N THR A 413 -28.21 9.14 -18.21
CA THR A 413 -29.27 9.57 -19.13
C THR A 413 -29.11 11.05 -19.47
N PRO A 414 -29.51 11.50 -20.68
CA PRO A 414 -29.42 12.92 -21.06
C PRO A 414 -30.12 13.87 -20.09
N LYS A 415 -31.24 13.43 -19.49
CA LYS A 415 -32.00 14.21 -18.51
C LYS A 415 -31.23 14.44 -17.21
N LEU A 416 -30.49 13.44 -16.73
CA LEU A 416 -29.58 13.60 -15.58
C LEU A 416 -28.42 14.54 -15.95
N GLY A 417 -27.88 14.42 -17.17
CA GLY A 417 -26.84 15.34 -17.67
C GLY A 417 -27.29 16.81 -17.68
N GLN A 418 -28.50 17.10 -18.15
CA GLN A 418 -29.07 18.46 -18.12
C GLN A 418 -29.21 18.99 -16.69
N GLN A 419 -29.58 18.14 -15.73
CA GLN A 419 -29.69 18.54 -14.33
C GLN A 419 -28.33 18.80 -13.69
N LEU A 420 -27.32 17.97 -13.97
CA LEU A 420 -25.96 18.21 -13.51
C LEU A 420 -25.41 19.52 -14.06
N LEU A 421 -25.62 19.82 -15.34
CA LEU A 421 -25.26 21.12 -15.93
C LEU A 421 -26.00 22.29 -15.27
N ALA A 422 -27.28 22.13 -14.95
CA ALA A 422 -28.05 23.15 -14.25
C ALA A 422 -27.56 23.38 -12.81
N LEU A 423 -27.09 22.33 -12.13
CA LEU A 423 -26.49 22.44 -10.79
C LEU A 423 -25.08 23.06 -10.84
N GLU A 424 -24.28 22.70 -11.85
CA GLU A 424 -23.00 23.34 -12.13
C GLU A 424 -23.18 24.85 -12.39
N ALA A 425 -24.17 25.23 -13.20
CA ALA A 425 -24.48 26.63 -13.50
C ALA A 425 -24.93 27.42 -12.25
N LYS A 426 -25.46 26.73 -11.23
CA LYS A 426 -25.79 27.31 -9.92
C LYS A 426 -24.59 27.38 -8.97
N GLY A 427 -23.41 26.98 -9.41
CA GLY A 427 -22.17 27.03 -8.64
C GLY A 427 -21.91 25.82 -7.74
N LEU A 428 -22.63 24.70 -7.91
CA LEU A 428 -22.40 23.48 -7.12
C LEU A 428 -21.11 22.79 -7.59
N GLN A 429 -20.05 22.88 -6.80
CA GLN A 429 -18.71 22.36 -7.16
C GLN A 429 -18.72 20.84 -7.42
N GLN A 430 -19.51 20.08 -6.66
CA GLN A 430 -19.63 18.63 -6.83
C GLN A 430 -20.31 18.27 -8.16
N ALA A 431 -21.27 19.08 -8.62
CA ALA A 431 -21.85 18.89 -9.95
C ALA A 431 -20.82 19.14 -11.05
N ARG A 432 -19.97 20.16 -10.90
CA ARG A 432 -18.86 20.43 -11.83
C ARG A 432 -17.89 19.24 -11.91
N GLU A 433 -17.50 18.67 -10.77
CA GLU A 433 -16.64 17.48 -10.73
C GLU A 433 -17.29 16.28 -11.43
N MET A 434 -18.60 16.07 -11.23
CA MET A 434 -19.34 15.00 -11.90
C MET A 434 -19.45 15.22 -13.41
N VAL A 435 -19.71 16.44 -13.86
CA VAL A 435 -19.72 16.77 -15.30
C VAL A 435 -18.33 16.53 -15.90
N LYS A 436 -17.25 16.95 -15.24
CA LYS A 436 -15.87 16.69 -15.69
C LYS A 436 -15.61 15.19 -15.83
N LEU A 437 -16.00 14.39 -14.82
CA LEU A 437 -15.86 12.93 -14.83
C LEU A 437 -16.66 12.27 -15.96
N LEU A 438 -17.92 12.65 -16.16
CA LEU A 438 -18.77 12.06 -17.21
C LEU A 438 -18.30 12.42 -18.62
N LYS A 439 -17.75 13.63 -18.81
CA LYS A 439 -17.12 14.05 -20.07
C LYS A 439 -15.80 13.31 -20.32
N SER A 440 -14.94 13.15 -19.30
CA SER A 440 -13.68 12.42 -19.46
C SER A 440 -13.88 10.93 -19.74
N ALA A 441 -14.95 10.33 -19.18
CA ALA A 441 -15.36 8.97 -19.49
C ALA A 441 -16.05 8.79 -20.85
N GLY A 442 -16.33 9.89 -21.58
CA GLY A 442 -17.01 9.86 -22.89
C GLY A 442 -18.50 9.51 -22.83
N VAL A 443 -19.07 9.44 -21.63
CA VAL A 443 -20.49 9.12 -21.39
C VAL A 443 -21.38 10.34 -21.65
N MET A 444 -20.87 11.53 -21.35
CA MET A 444 -21.52 12.81 -21.63
C MET A 444 -20.79 13.53 -22.76
N LYS A 445 -21.54 14.02 -23.76
CA LYS A 445 -20.98 14.82 -24.86
C LYS A 445 -20.45 16.16 -24.34
N GLN A 446 -19.42 16.68 -25.01
CA GLN A 446 -18.77 17.95 -24.68
C GLN A 446 -19.74 19.13 -24.70
#